data_AF-A0A2E0TM19-F1
#
_entry.id   AF-A0A2E0TM19-F1
#
_cell.length_a   1.000
_cell.length_b   1.000
_cell.length_c   1.000
_cell.angle_alpha   90.00
_cell.angle_beta   90.00
_cell.angle_gamma   90.00
#
_symmetry.space_group_name_H-M   'P 1'
#
loop_
_entity.id
_entity.type
_entity.pdbx_description
1 polymer ?
#
loop_
_entity_poly.entity_id
_entity_poly.type
_entity_poly.pdbx_seq_one_letter_code
_entity_poly.pdbx_strand_id
1 'polypeptide(L)'
;MSSLELLRRALPLALLAASLLACGDDSEPDSGAADAAAPDASAPDAGVDGGAGEERWVHPPCDAPAGPLAPFSTRCQHFVDDAGRVAILRGVNARVEGVFDVTFDDGRAPLEPIPAFTAADATRMRELGFDLLRLPINWSAVEPEDTEPPTYDDAYLARVQEVVDLCRAAGVYVILDFHQDAYSKHIGEDGAPLWAIEPPPEMLLEGPLDDLEERRTSGQVLAAFETFFGDAEPGPTLRARFAAMAAHVAEAFAGDEAVFGYETFNEPIGDFDQVARLNVLVAEAMREADPAHPILFEPPVLQRNLTDRSGLPEAPFPVSGGVYAPHIYTLAFFGSDAQRESFTRASLRRGHLSAAQEALAWGTPLLVGEWGWDPDGIRADDYYRLQQDLHDEFGASTALWLWKERSQGRWGLFEYDDASETWSERPEMIARVTRPRPERIAGWPETWRWDDEAGELSLRYAGDAAVTAPTVLYLPELPEGRWSVRCDGAPVEVSREPATGRVEVPCGGPGSHEVLAARE
;
A
#
# COMPACT_ATOMS: atom_id res chain seq x y z
N MET A 1 -24.32 -25.26 24.36
CA MET A 1 -23.20 -24.55 23.72
C MET A 1 -21.93 -25.30 24.07
N SER A 2 -21.27 -25.83 23.05
CA SER A 2 -20.10 -26.71 23.21
C SER A 2 -18.86 -25.86 23.54
N SER A 3 -17.94 -26.37 24.36
CA SER A 3 -16.66 -25.72 24.68
C SER A 3 -15.80 -25.39 23.44
N LEU A 4 -16.12 -25.97 22.28
CA LEU A 4 -15.54 -25.62 20.97
C LEU A 4 -16.09 -24.33 20.35
N GLU A 5 -17.32 -23.92 20.65
CA GLU A 5 -17.89 -22.63 20.20
C GLU A 5 -17.33 -21.45 21.00
N LEU A 6 -17.04 -21.66 22.29
CA LEU A 6 -16.37 -20.68 23.14
C LEU A 6 -14.90 -20.47 22.73
N LEU A 7 -14.19 -21.55 22.34
CA LEU A 7 -12.83 -21.43 21.80
C LEU A 7 -12.78 -20.72 20.44
N ARG A 8 -13.77 -20.94 19.55
CA ARG A 8 -13.88 -20.23 18.27
C ARG A 8 -14.22 -18.75 18.39
N ARG A 9 -14.87 -18.33 19.48
CA ARG A 9 -15.17 -16.90 19.76
C ARG A 9 -14.07 -16.19 20.54
N ALA A 10 -13.31 -16.91 21.37
CA ALA A 10 -12.25 -16.33 22.19
C ALA A 10 -10.92 -16.15 21.44
N LEU A 11 -10.60 -17.01 20.47
CA LEU A 11 -9.38 -16.89 19.66
C LEU A 11 -9.35 -15.61 18.80
N PRO A 12 -10.43 -15.23 18.09
CA PRO A 12 -10.47 -13.99 17.32
C PRO A 12 -10.35 -12.76 18.20
N LEU A 13 -11.03 -12.71 19.35
CA LEU A 13 -10.95 -11.56 20.27
C LEU A 13 -9.56 -11.37 20.89
N ALA A 14 -8.87 -12.47 21.24
CA ALA A 14 -7.52 -12.40 21.81
C ALA A 14 -6.46 -12.06 20.75
N LEU A 15 -6.65 -12.53 19.51
CA LEU A 15 -5.82 -12.15 18.35
C LEU A 15 -6.09 -10.70 17.92
N LEU A 16 -7.33 -10.23 18.02
CA LEU A 16 -7.69 -8.83 17.78
C LEU A 16 -7.07 -7.88 18.80
N ALA A 17 -7.11 -8.21 20.10
CA ALA A 17 -6.49 -7.39 21.13
C ALA A 17 -4.98 -7.25 20.89
N ALA A 18 -4.29 -8.36 20.59
CA ALA A 18 -2.85 -8.37 20.33
C ALA A 18 -2.44 -7.67 19.02
N SER A 19 -3.30 -7.66 18.00
CA SER A 19 -3.05 -6.95 16.75
C SER A 19 -3.25 -5.43 16.82
N LEU A 20 -3.93 -4.95 17.86
CA LEU A 20 -4.33 -3.54 17.96
C LEU A 20 -3.48 -2.76 18.98
N LEU A 21 -2.69 -3.47 19.80
CA LEU A 21 -1.70 -2.98 20.77
C LEU A 21 -0.43 -2.32 20.19
N ALA A 22 -0.34 -2.18 18.87
CA ALA A 22 0.91 -1.86 18.18
C ALA A 22 1.03 -0.40 17.70
N CYS A 23 0.08 0.44 18.06
CA CYS A 23 0.01 1.85 17.65
C CYS A 23 -0.19 2.75 18.88
N GLY A 24 0.74 2.74 19.84
CA GLY A 24 0.69 3.57 21.05
C GLY A 24 2.04 3.60 21.79
N ASP A 25 2.47 4.80 22.18
CA ASP A 25 3.84 5.22 22.54
C ASP A 25 4.45 4.64 23.84
N ASP A 26 5.79 4.74 23.91
CA ASP A 26 6.69 4.48 25.03
C ASP A 26 6.28 5.22 26.32
N SER A 27 5.75 4.48 27.28
CA SER A 27 5.87 4.87 28.68
C SER A 27 6.11 3.65 29.55
N GLU A 28 7.26 3.64 30.24
CA GLU A 28 7.65 2.61 31.20
C GLU A 28 6.52 2.32 32.20
N PRO A 29 6.08 1.06 32.36
CA PRO A 29 5.22 0.72 33.48
C PRO A 29 6.09 0.39 34.70
N ASP A 30 5.91 1.18 35.76
CA ASP A 30 6.35 0.85 37.10
C ASP A 30 5.76 -0.50 37.53
N SER A 31 6.61 -1.29 38.17
CA SER A 31 6.46 -2.70 38.51
C SER A 31 5.24 -3.01 39.39
N GLY A 32 4.38 -3.94 38.94
CA GLY A 32 3.18 -4.32 39.71
C GLY A 32 2.36 -5.52 39.23
N ALA A 33 2.98 -6.70 39.10
CA ALA A 33 2.38 -8.05 39.22
C ALA A 33 1.19 -8.49 38.31
N ALA A 34 1.42 -9.50 37.46
CA ALA A 34 0.96 -10.89 37.64
C ALA A 34 1.14 -11.69 36.34
N ASP A 35 1.94 -12.76 36.40
CA ASP A 35 2.22 -13.70 35.31
C ASP A 35 0.94 -14.30 34.69
N ALA A 36 0.69 -13.97 33.42
CA ALA A 36 -0.08 -14.81 32.51
C ALA A 36 0.79 -15.06 31.27
N ALA A 37 1.41 -16.23 31.21
CA ALA A 37 2.30 -16.64 30.14
C ALA A 37 1.60 -16.61 28.77
N ALA A 38 2.08 -15.75 27.87
CA ALA A 38 1.82 -15.88 26.44
C ALA A 38 2.43 -17.21 25.94
N PRO A 39 1.78 -17.91 24.98
CA PRO A 39 2.33 -19.13 24.42
C PRO A 39 3.65 -18.81 23.71
N ASP A 40 4.70 -19.43 24.23
CA ASP A 40 6.06 -19.41 23.73
C ASP A 40 6.12 -19.85 22.25
N ALA A 41 6.25 -18.88 21.34
CA ALA A 41 6.63 -19.13 19.96
C ALA A 41 8.17 -19.21 19.84
N SER A 42 8.81 -19.97 20.74
CA SER A 42 10.20 -20.38 20.61
C SER A 42 10.31 -21.48 19.55
N ALA A 43 10.26 -21.10 18.27
CA ALA A 43 11.05 -21.84 17.30
C ALA A 43 12.50 -21.39 17.49
N PRO A 44 13.44 -22.27 17.88
CA PRO A 44 14.82 -21.88 18.08
C PRO A 44 15.40 -21.38 16.76
N ASP A 45 16.02 -20.20 16.86
CA ASP A 45 16.94 -19.63 15.90
C ASP A 45 18.13 -20.59 15.75
N ALA A 46 17.94 -21.61 14.91
CA ALA A 46 19.02 -22.47 14.47
C ALA A 46 19.84 -21.65 13.50
N GLY A 47 20.91 -21.05 14.03
CA GLY A 47 21.82 -20.17 13.32
C GLY A 47 22.07 -20.63 11.88
N VAL A 48 21.61 -19.81 10.95
CA VAL A 48 22.17 -19.79 9.60
C VAL A 48 23.18 -18.67 9.62
N ASP A 49 24.41 -19.09 9.89
CA ASP A 49 25.63 -18.35 9.64
C ASP A 49 25.55 -17.65 8.27
N GLY A 50 25.93 -16.38 8.22
CA GLY A 50 26.10 -15.65 6.97
C GLY A 50 27.14 -16.36 6.09
N GLY A 51 26.67 -17.09 5.09
CA GLY A 51 27.53 -17.75 4.11
C GLY A 51 26.76 -18.62 3.12
N ALA A 52 26.67 -18.14 1.88
CA ALA A 52 26.33 -18.89 0.66
C ALA A 52 24.98 -19.64 0.64
N GLY A 53 23.97 -19.06 -0.03
CA GLY A 53 22.90 -19.86 -0.67
C GLY A 53 21.44 -19.51 -0.37
N GLU A 54 21.08 -18.27 -0.04
CA GLU A 54 19.67 -17.88 -0.26
C GLU A 54 19.46 -17.70 -1.77
N GLU A 55 18.69 -18.59 -2.39
CA GLU A 55 18.29 -18.44 -3.78
C GLU A 55 17.54 -17.12 -3.95
N ARG A 56 18.17 -16.21 -4.69
CA ARG A 56 17.58 -14.93 -5.11
C ARG A 56 16.25 -15.22 -5.81
N TRP A 57 15.23 -14.42 -5.52
CA TRP A 57 13.98 -14.49 -6.28
C TRP A 57 14.26 -14.34 -7.78
N VAL A 58 13.72 -15.25 -8.57
CA VAL A 58 13.74 -15.17 -10.03
C VAL A 58 12.30 -15.10 -10.46
N HIS A 59 11.95 -14.00 -11.12
CA HIS A 59 10.63 -13.85 -11.70
C HIS A 59 10.38 -14.98 -12.72
N PRO A 60 9.29 -15.75 -12.57
CA PRO A 60 8.90 -16.76 -13.55
C PRO A 60 8.83 -16.14 -14.95
N PRO A 61 9.33 -16.82 -15.99
CA PRO A 61 9.22 -16.34 -17.35
C PRO A 61 7.75 -16.18 -17.75
N CYS A 62 7.45 -15.20 -18.60
CA CYS A 62 6.08 -14.89 -19.01
C CYS A 62 5.95 -14.74 -20.53
N ASP A 63 5.30 -15.71 -21.14
CA ASP A 63 4.96 -15.68 -22.58
C ASP A 63 3.51 -15.22 -22.83
N ALA A 64 2.76 -14.90 -21.77
CA ALA A 64 1.40 -14.39 -21.89
C ALA A 64 1.41 -12.99 -22.52
N PRO A 65 0.44 -12.66 -23.39
CA PRO A 65 0.25 -11.28 -23.84
C PRO A 65 -0.21 -10.40 -22.68
N ALA A 66 0.05 -9.10 -22.78
CA ALA A 66 -0.56 -8.13 -21.89
C ALA A 66 -2.09 -8.13 -22.07
N GLY A 67 -2.83 -7.97 -20.97
CA GLY A 67 -4.28 -7.77 -20.99
C GLY A 67 -4.73 -6.46 -21.67
N PRO A 68 -6.03 -6.19 -21.75
CA PRO A 68 -6.59 -5.01 -22.42
C PRO A 68 -6.69 -3.76 -21.51
N LEU A 69 -6.10 -3.79 -20.31
CA LEU A 69 -6.29 -2.75 -19.30
C LEU A 69 -5.46 -1.49 -19.60
N ALA A 70 -5.92 -0.37 -19.06
CA ALA A 70 -5.27 0.94 -19.15
C ALA A 70 -5.38 1.66 -17.79
N PRO A 71 -4.49 2.63 -17.47
CA PRO A 71 -3.30 3.01 -18.23
C PRO A 71 -2.19 1.94 -18.18
N PHE A 72 -2.30 0.99 -17.25
CA PHE A 72 -1.41 -0.16 -17.16
C PHE A 72 -2.16 -1.47 -17.38
N SER A 73 -1.63 -2.25 -18.31
CA SER A 73 -2.00 -3.64 -18.47
C SER A 73 -1.33 -4.53 -17.44
N THR A 74 -1.83 -5.75 -17.28
CA THR A 74 -1.18 -6.80 -16.49
C THR A 74 -0.63 -7.87 -17.42
N ARG A 75 0.58 -8.34 -17.14
CA ARG A 75 1.25 -9.44 -17.85
C ARG A 75 1.95 -10.32 -16.82
N CYS A 76 1.33 -11.46 -16.51
CA CYS A 76 1.73 -12.30 -15.38
C CYS A 76 1.83 -11.49 -14.07
N GLN A 77 3.01 -11.37 -13.49
CA GLN A 77 3.22 -10.70 -12.20
C GLN A 77 3.62 -9.21 -12.32
N HIS A 78 3.58 -8.63 -13.52
CA HIS A 78 4.02 -7.26 -13.75
C HIS A 78 2.94 -6.40 -14.40
N PHE A 79 3.06 -5.09 -14.15
CA PHE A 79 2.36 -4.06 -14.90
C PHE A 79 3.10 -3.77 -16.19
N VAL A 80 2.36 -3.46 -17.24
CA VAL A 80 2.90 -3.15 -18.56
C VAL A 80 2.24 -1.88 -19.08
N ASP A 81 3.03 -0.91 -19.52
CA ASP A 81 2.51 0.32 -20.12
C ASP A 81 2.05 0.12 -21.57
N ASP A 82 1.46 1.16 -22.16
CA ASP A 82 0.97 1.17 -23.55
C ASP A 82 2.07 0.91 -24.60
N ALA A 83 3.32 1.19 -24.26
CA ALA A 83 4.50 0.91 -25.07
C ALA A 83 5.04 -0.52 -24.91
N GLY A 84 4.44 -1.33 -24.04
CA GLY A 84 4.84 -2.71 -23.78
C GLY A 84 5.99 -2.88 -22.78
N ARG A 85 6.40 -1.81 -22.09
CA ARG A 85 7.46 -1.86 -21.07
C ARG A 85 6.91 -2.35 -19.75
N VAL A 86 7.69 -3.16 -19.02
CA VAL A 86 7.36 -3.50 -17.63
C VAL A 86 7.49 -2.25 -16.77
N ALA A 87 6.44 -1.93 -16.01
CA ALA A 87 6.40 -0.79 -15.11
C ALA A 87 6.63 -1.21 -13.65
N ILE A 88 7.52 -0.50 -12.98
CA ILE A 88 7.77 -0.61 -11.54
C ILE A 88 7.35 0.73 -10.92
N LEU A 89 6.23 0.71 -10.20
CA LEU A 89 5.65 1.91 -9.62
C LEU A 89 6.15 2.10 -8.19
N ARG A 90 6.59 3.31 -7.87
CA ARG A 90 6.90 3.72 -6.49
C ARG A 90 5.95 4.83 -6.12
N GLY A 91 5.22 4.62 -5.05
CA GLY A 91 4.25 5.57 -4.56
C GLY A 91 4.33 5.84 -3.08
N VAL A 92 3.36 6.63 -2.66
CA VAL A 92 3.16 7.09 -1.29
C VAL A 92 1.66 7.27 -1.04
N ASN A 93 1.24 7.07 0.19
CA ASN A 93 -0.12 7.34 0.66
C ASN A 93 -0.26 8.81 1.03
N ALA A 94 -1.40 9.43 0.71
CA ALA A 94 -1.68 10.79 1.19
C ALA A 94 -3.13 10.94 1.62
N ARG A 95 -3.33 11.26 2.89
CA ARG A 95 -4.61 11.73 3.42
C ARG A 95 -4.78 13.20 3.04
N VAL A 96 -5.89 13.54 2.40
CA VAL A 96 -6.11 14.86 1.79
C VAL A 96 -7.34 15.54 2.38
N GLU A 97 -7.19 16.80 2.78
CA GLU A 97 -8.28 17.63 3.31
C GLU A 97 -9.48 17.65 2.34
N GLY A 98 -10.68 17.37 2.87
CA GLY A 98 -11.91 17.31 2.07
C GLY A 98 -12.11 16.02 1.28
N VAL A 99 -11.13 15.10 1.28
CA VAL A 99 -11.20 13.75 0.69
C VAL A 99 -11.18 12.67 1.77
N PHE A 100 -10.25 12.75 2.73
CA PHE A 100 -10.20 11.86 3.89
C PHE A 100 -11.20 12.34 4.94
N ASP A 101 -12.24 11.55 5.16
CA ASP A 101 -13.44 11.97 5.87
C ASP A 101 -13.42 11.61 7.34
N VAL A 102 -12.93 12.55 8.14
CA VAL A 102 -12.85 12.47 9.61
C VAL A 102 -13.60 13.61 10.31
N THR A 103 -14.53 14.26 9.59
CA THR A 103 -15.30 15.43 10.07
C THR A 103 -16.77 15.08 10.29
N PHE A 104 -17.50 15.88 11.08
CA PHE A 104 -18.90 15.61 11.43
C PHE A 104 -19.82 16.80 11.14
N ASP A 105 -20.98 16.52 10.55
CA ASP A 105 -21.99 17.55 10.23
C ASP A 105 -22.87 17.93 11.44
N ASP A 106 -22.75 17.22 12.56
CA ASP A 106 -23.56 17.41 13.78
C ASP A 106 -22.87 18.27 14.85
N GLY A 107 -21.69 18.82 14.54
CA GLY A 107 -20.94 19.73 15.40
C GLY A 107 -19.97 19.05 16.37
N ARG A 108 -19.83 17.71 16.33
CA ARG A 108 -18.74 16.99 17.00
C ARG A 108 -17.38 17.44 16.47
N ALA A 109 -16.37 17.40 17.34
CA ALA A 109 -15.01 17.77 16.95
C ALA A 109 -14.45 16.78 15.91
N PRO A 110 -13.82 17.25 14.80
CA PRO A 110 -13.10 16.38 13.87
C PRO A 110 -12.05 15.53 14.59
N LEU A 111 -11.83 14.31 14.13
CA LEU A 111 -10.92 13.38 14.81
C LEU A 111 -9.46 13.85 14.78
N GLU A 112 -9.03 14.37 13.65
CA GLU A 112 -7.68 14.89 13.46
C GLU A 112 -7.65 15.94 12.33
N PRO A 113 -6.64 16.81 12.30
CA PRO A 113 -6.43 17.73 11.18
C PRO A 113 -5.83 16.99 9.97
N ILE A 114 -6.48 17.09 8.81
CA ILE A 114 -5.98 16.50 7.56
C ILE A 114 -5.22 17.55 6.73
N PRO A 115 -4.01 17.25 6.22
CA PRO A 115 -3.25 18.18 5.39
C PRO A 115 -3.94 18.49 4.06
N ALA A 116 -3.84 19.75 3.61
CA ALA A 116 -4.14 20.11 2.23
C ALA A 116 -3.13 19.47 1.26
N PHE A 117 -3.60 19.16 0.05
CA PHE A 117 -2.78 18.65 -1.05
C PHE A 117 -2.77 19.62 -2.22
N THR A 118 -1.59 19.99 -2.69
CA THR A 118 -1.41 21.05 -3.69
C THR A 118 -0.64 20.57 -4.92
N ALA A 119 -0.60 21.38 -5.98
CA ALA A 119 0.24 21.11 -7.15
C ALA A 119 1.73 20.98 -6.79
N ALA A 120 2.19 21.69 -5.73
CA ALA A 120 3.56 21.58 -5.24
C ALA A 120 3.81 20.20 -4.63
N ASP A 121 2.83 19.60 -3.96
CA ASP A 121 2.94 18.24 -3.42
C ASP A 121 3.09 17.22 -4.54
N ALA A 122 2.21 17.24 -5.55
CA ALA A 122 2.27 16.33 -6.69
C ALA A 122 3.58 16.48 -7.49
N THR A 123 4.04 17.73 -7.69
CA THR A 123 5.32 17.99 -8.35
C THR A 123 6.48 17.44 -7.52
N ARG A 124 6.45 17.67 -6.20
CA ARG A 124 7.51 17.22 -5.32
C ARG A 124 7.56 15.69 -5.21
N MET A 125 6.41 15.01 -5.22
CA MET A 125 6.35 13.55 -5.32
C MET A 125 7.15 13.05 -6.53
N ARG A 126 6.95 13.66 -7.70
CA ARG A 126 7.72 13.32 -8.90
C ARG A 126 9.21 13.60 -8.80
N GLU A 127 9.59 14.72 -8.21
CA GLU A 127 11.00 15.07 -8.00
C GLU A 127 11.72 14.05 -7.10
N LEU A 128 10.99 13.48 -6.13
CA LEU A 128 11.47 12.39 -5.26
C LEU A 128 11.38 11.01 -5.93
N GLY A 129 10.82 10.94 -7.14
CA GLY A 129 10.70 9.76 -7.98
C GLY A 129 9.38 9.00 -7.83
N PHE A 130 8.47 9.41 -6.97
CA PHE A 130 7.19 8.72 -6.80
C PHE A 130 6.30 8.93 -8.03
N ASP A 131 5.90 7.88 -8.74
CA ASP A 131 4.96 7.92 -9.89
C ASP A 131 3.56 7.45 -9.53
N LEU A 132 3.31 7.18 -8.25
CA LEU A 132 2.03 6.66 -7.79
C LEU A 132 1.60 7.34 -6.47
N LEU A 133 0.33 7.69 -6.37
CA LEU A 133 -0.34 8.10 -5.16
C LEU A 133 -1.40 7.05 -4.83
N ARG A 134 -1.36 6.48 -3.63
CA ARG A 134 -2.53 5.77 -3.07
C ARG A 134 -3.33 6.81 -2.30
N LEU A 135 -4.55 7.08 -2.76
CA LEU A 135 -5.43 8.13 -2.26
C LEU A 135 -6.59 7.47 -1.49
N PRO A 136 -6.51 7.45 -0.15
CA PRO A 136 -7.63 7.11 0.71
C PRO A 136 -8.89 7.93 0.41
N ILE A 137 -9.99 7.24 0.13
CA ILE A 137 -11.36 7.75 0.02
C ILE A 137 -12.27 6.94 0.95
N ASN A 138 -13.35 7.55 1.45
CA ASN A 138 -14.19 6.90 2.46
C ASN A 138 -15.62 6.68 1.97
N TRP A 139 -16.19 5.51 2.29
CA TRP A 139 -17.60 5.21 2.02
C TRP A 139 -18.52 6.28 2.62
N SER A 140 -18.22 6.77 3.82
CA SER A 140 -18.98 7.81 4.51
C SER A 140 -19.10 9.11 3.74
N ALA A 141 -18.13 9.42 2.89
CA ALA A 141 -18.12 10.63 2.10
C ALA A 141 -18.75 10.43 0.71
N VAL A 142 -18.62 9.24 0.11
CA VAL A 142 -19.30 8.93 -1.15
C VAL A 142 -20.80 8.76 -0.94
N GLU A 143 -21.21 8.11 0.15
CA GLU A 143 -22.60 7.77 0.45
C GLU A 143 -23.01 8.15 1.90
N PRO A 144 -23.17 9.45 2.19
CA PRO A 144 -23.40 9.92 3.55
C PRO A 144 -24.79 9.58 4.12
N GLU A 145 -25.80 9.36 3.26
CA GLU A 145 -27.20 9.19 3.66
C GLU A 145 -27.77 7.82 3.22
N ASP A 146 -28.55 7.17 4.09
CA ASP A 146 -29.30 5.95 3.77
C ASP A 146 -30.59 6.30 3.02
N THR A 147 -30.51 6.27 1.69
CA THR A 147 -31.63 6.59 0.79
C THR A 147 -31.97 5.43 -0.15
N GLU A 148 -33.22 5.36 -0.58
CA GLU A 148 -33.69 4.40 -1.58
C GLU A 148 -34.48 5.15 -2.69
N PRO A 149 -33.95 5.26 -3.92
CA PRO A 149 -32.65 4.73 -4.39
C PRO A 149 -31.44 5.45 -3.73
N PRO A 150 -30.24 4.84 -3.76
CA PRO A 150 -29.01 5.46 -3.28
C PRO A 150 -28.76 6.86 -3.84
N THR A 151 -28.20 7.72 -2.99
CA THR A 151 -27.72 9.06 -3.35
C THR A 151 -26.24 9.16 -3.01
N TYR A 152 -25.43 9.47 -4.01
CA TYR A 152 -23.99 9.65 -3.87
C TYR A 152 -23.62 11.14 -3.93
N ASP A 153 -22.56 11.53 -3.24
CA ASP A 153 -22.09 12.92 -3.20
C ASP A 153 -21.17 13.22 -4.40
N ASP A 154 -21.76 13.70 -5.50
CA ASP A 154 -21.01 14.15 -6.69
C ASP A 154 -20.03 15.30 -6.38
N ALA A 155 -20.31 16.12 -5.36
CA ALA A 155 -19.40 17.19 -4.97
C ALA A 155 -18.18 16.64 -4.22
N TYR A 156 -18.32 15.51 -3.51
CA TYR A 156 -17.18 14.76 -2.99
C TYR A 156 -16.33 14.19 -4.14
N LEU A 157 -16.94 13.53 -5.12
CA LEU A 157 -16.21 12.97 -6.27
C LEU A 157 -15.49 14.06 -7.08
N ALA A 158 -16.05 15.27 -7.17
CA ALA A 158 -15.36 16.41 -7.77
C ALA A 158 -14.07 16.80 -7.01
N ARG A 159 -14.06 16.73 -5.67
CA ARG A 159 -12.85 16.98 -4.86
C ARG A 159 -11.80 15.88 -5.07
N VAL A 160 -12.23 14.62 -5.20
CA VAL A 160 -11.34 13.51 -5.56
C VAL A 160 -10.72 13.76 -6.95
N GLN A 161 -11.51 14.19 -7.94
CA GLN A 161 -11.02 14.53 -9.28
C GLN A 161 -10.02 15.70 -9.26
N GLU A 162 -10.20 16.70 -8.39
CA GLU A 162 -9.23 17.79 -8.24
C GLU A 162 -7.84 17.26 -7.84
N VAL A 163 -7.77 16.28 -6.92
CA VAL A 163 -6.50 15.62 -6.54
C VAL A 163 -5.93 14.82 -7.72
N VAL A 164 -6.76 14.07 -8.44
CA VAL A 164 -6.36 13.32 -9.64
C VAL A 164 -5.80 14.25 -10.71
N ASP A 165 -6.40 15.42 -10.92
CA ASP A 165 -5.94 16.41 -11.89
C ASP A 165 -4.58 17.02 -11.53
N LEU A 166 -4.33 17.27 -10.24
CA LEU A 166 -3.01 17.70 -9.74
C LEU A 166 -1.95 16.62 -10.00
N CYS A 167 -2.30 15.35 -9.73
CA CYS A 167 -1.41 14.21 -9.99
C CYS A 167 -1.15 14.02 -11.48
N ARG A 168 -2.18 14.13 -12.33
CA ARG A 168 -2.06 14.08 -13.80
C ARG A 168 -1.09 15.12 -14.33
N ALA A 169 -1.20 16.36 -13.85
CA ALA A 169 -0.33 17.45 -14.26
C ALA A 169 1.15 17.20 -13.90
N ALA A 170 1.40 16.45 -12.82
CA ALA A 170 2.74 16.04 -12.42
C ALA A 170 3.20 14.73 -13.10
N GLY A 171 2.30 13.90 -13.62
CA GLY A 171 2.64 12.55 -14.10
C GLY A 171 2.71 11.51 -12.97
N VAL A 172 1.89 11.70 -11.93
CA VAL A 172 1.66 10.75 -10.85
C VAL A 172 0.32 10.05 -11.11
N TYR A 173 0.31 8.72 -11.09
CA TYR A 173 -0.91 7.93 -11.20
C TYR A 173 -1.60 7.81 -9.83
N VAL A 174 -2.91 7.58 -9.80
CA VAL A 174 -3.70 7.54 -8.55
C VAL A 174 -4.41 6.20 -8.38
N ILE A 175 -4.19 5.51 -7.26
CA ILE A 175 -5.09 4.46 -6.77
C ILE A 175 -6.17 5.14 -5.93
N LEU A 176 -7.43 4.86 -6.21
CA LEU A 176 -8.52 5.22 -5.31
C LEU A 176 -8.74 4.06 -4.33
N ASP A 177 -8.45 4.33 -3.07
CA ASP A 177 -8.44 3.33 -2.00
C ASP A 177 -9.66 3.51 -1.11
N PHE A 178 -10.54 2.51 -1.06
CA PHE A 178 -11.67 2.50 -0.11
C PHE A 178 -11.17 2.26 1.31
N HIS A 179 -10.73 3.36 1.91
CA HIS A 179 -10.06 3.40 3.18
C HIS A 179 -11.03 3.31 4.35
N GLN A 180 -10.55 2.63 5.38
CA GLN A 180 -11.16 2.60 6.69
C GLN A 180 -10.07 2.23 7.70
N ASP A 181 -10.10 2.90 8.85
CA ASP A 181 -9.55 2.40 10.09
C ASP A 181 -10.64 2.37 11.17
N ALA A 182 -10.67 1.26 11.92
CA ALA A 182 -11.68 1.04 12.96
C ALA A 182 -13.13 1.23 12.48
N TYR A 183 -13.43 0.79 11.25
CA TYR A 183 -14.74 0.74 10.61
C TYR A 183 -15.39 2.09 10.26
N SER A 184 -15.42 3.07 11.16
CA SER A 184 -16.13 4.33 10.92
C SER A 184 -15.69 5.45 11.87
N LYS A 185 -15.64 6.70 11.37
CA LYS A 185 -15.44 7.91 12.18
C LYS A 185 -16.41 8.06 13.36
N HIS A 186 -17.56 7.40 13.30
CA HIS A 186 -18.59 7.52 14.34
C HIS A 186 -18.33 6.65 15.58
N ILE A 187 -17.54 5.57 15.44
CA ILE A 187 -17.24 4.61 16.52
C ILE A 187 -15.74 4.28 16.63
N GLY A 188 -14.94 4.77 15.68
CA GLY A 188 -13.54 4.45 15.45
C GLY A 188 -12.79 5.65 14.88
N GLU A 189 -12.28 5.52 13.65
CA GLU A 189 -11.43 6.50 12.96
C GLU A 189 -12.03 6.97 11.62
N ASP A 190 -12.16 6.11 10.62
CA ASP A 190 -12.72 6.51 9.31
C ASP A 190 -13.38 5.33 8.58
N GLY A 191 -13.94 5.57 7.39
CA GLY A 191 -14.51 4.51 6.55
C GLY A 191 -16.02 4.59 6.35
N ALA A 192 -16.79 3.76 7.05
CA ALA A 192 -18.22 3.58 6.81
C ALA A 192 -19.09 4.73 7.34
N PRO A 193 -20.21 5.08 6.67
CA PRO A 193 -21.18 6.05 7.18
C PRO A 193 -21.91 5.50 8.41
N LEU A 194 -22.47 6.41 9.23
CA LEU A 194 -23.20 6.05 10.45
C LEU A 194 -24.33 5.05 10.21
N TRP A 195 -25.07 5.19 9.11
CA TRP A 195 -26.21 4.33 8.80
C TRP A 195 -25.80 2.88 8.46
N ALA A 196 -24.53 2.66 8.09
CA ALA A 196 -23.97 1.35 7.81
C ALA A 196 -23.38 0.66 9.06
N ILE A 197 -23.56 1.24 10.25
CA ILE A 197 -23.08 0.64 11.51
C ILE A 197 -24.18 -0.24 12.09
N GLU A 198 -23.95 -1.54 12.07
CA GLU A 198 -24.88 -2.54 12.58
C GLU A 198 -24.15 -3.51 13.54
N PRO A 199 -24.63 -3.70 14.78
CA PRO A 199 -25.80 -3.07 15.39
C PRO A 199 -25.64 -1.55 15.56
N PRO A 200 -26.74 -0.78 15.68
CA PRO A 200 -26.65 0.66 15.86
C PRO A 200 -25.83 1.01 17.09
N PRO A 201 -24.94 2.02 17.00
CA PRO A 201 -24.02 2.33 18.08
C PRO A 201 -24.76 2.87 19.31
N GLU A 202 -24.35 2.41 20.50
CA GLU A 202 -24.79 2.94 21.79
C GLU A 202 -24.12 4.29 22.12
N MET A 203 -22.93 4.53 21.58
CA MET A 203 -22.16 5.76 21.78
C MET A 203 -21.45 6.17 20.49
N LEU A 204 -21.56 7.45 20.15
CA LEU A 204 -20.80 8.08 19.08
C LEU A 204 -19.56 8.76 19.66
N LEU A 205 -18.43 8.63 18.95
CA LEU A 205 -17.16 9.26 19.32
C LEU A 205 -16.96 10.61 18.62
N GLU A 206 -16.03 11.41 19.13
CA GLU A 206 -15.56 12.64 18.51
C GLU A 206 -14.04 12.77 18.72
N GLY A 207 -13.44 13.81 18.15
CA GLY A 207 -12.01 14.07 18.31
C GLY A 207 -11.65 14.79 19.62
N PRO A 208 -10.34 14.93 19.91
CA PRO A 208 -9.22 14.42 19.10
C PRO A 208 -9.03 12.89 19.24
N LEU A 209 -8.33 12.29 18.27
CA LEU A 209 -8.02 10.86 18.21
C LEU A 209 -6.79 10.47 19.06
N ASP A 210 -6.86 10.71 20.38
CA ASP A 210 -5.76 10.42 21.30
C ASP A 210 -5.75 8.96 21.82
N ASP A 211 -6.77 8.17 21.46
CA ASP A 211 -7.12 6.86 22.04
C ASP A 211 -7.35 5.78 20.97
N LEU A 212 -6.69 5.89 19.82
CA LEU A 212 -6.96 5.05 18.64
C LEU A 212 -6.91 3.54 18.91
N GLU A 213 -5.97 3.07 19.73
CA GLU A 213 -5.87 1.66 20.13
C GLU A 213 -7.14 1.16 20.84
N GLU A 214 -7.68 1.95 21.78
CA GLU A 214 -8.91 1.62 22.49
C GLU A 214 -10.09 1.60 21.52
N ARG A 215 -10.14 2.54 20.59
CA ARG A 215 -11.21 2.61 19.58
C ARG A 215 -11.20 1.39 18.67
N ARG A 216 -10.04 1.00 18.13
CA ARG A 216 -9.90 -0.16 17.24
C ARG A 216 -10.36 -1.46 17.90
N THR A 217 -10.16 -1.60 19.21
CA THR A 217 -10.56 -2.80 19.99
C THR A 217 -11.96 -2.70 20.60
N SER A 218 -12.67 -1.59 20.41
CA SER A 218 -13.95 -1.35 21.07
C SER A 218 -15.03 -2.32 20.59
N GLY A 219 -15.92 -2.72 21.51
CA GLY A 219 -16.97 -3.71 21.22
C GLY A 219 -17.89 -3.30 20.06
N GLN A 220 -18.12 -1.99 19.84
CA GLN A 220 -18.95 -1.50 18.73
C GLN A 220 -18.24 -1.67 17.38
N VAL A 221 -16.94 -1.38 17.30
CA VAL A 221 -16.13 -1.59 16.09
C VAL A 221 -16.11 -3.07 15.73
N LEU A 222 -15.86 -3.94 16.71
CA LEU A 222 -15.78 -5.38 16.46
C LEU A 222 -17.13 -5.94 16.00
N ALA A 223 -18.23 -5.49 16.60
CA ALA A 223 -19.57 -5.90 16.22
C ALA A 223 -19.94 -5.42 14.80
N ALA A 224 -19.51 -4.22 14.42
CA ALA A 224 -19.73 -3.68 13.08
C ALA A 224 -19.01 -4.51 12.01
N PHE A 225 -17.74 -4.85 12.23
CA PHE A 225 -17.01 -5.78 11.35
C PHE A 225 -17.64 -7.16 11.30
N GLU A 226 -18.03 -7.74 12.46
CA GLU A 226 -18.69 -9.05 12.52
C GLU A 226 -19.97 -9.06 11.69
N THR A 227 -20.79 -8.01 11.76
CA THR A 227 -21.99 -7.86 10.93
C THR A 227 -21.64 -7.69 9.45
N PHE A 228 -20.75 -6.74 9.12
CA PHE A 228 -20.42 -6.41 7.73
C PHE A 228 -19.75 -7.56 6.98
N PHE A 229 -18.91 -8.37 7.63
CA PHE A 229 -18.29 -9.56 7.02
C PHE A 229 -19.09 -10.85 7.24
N GLY A 230 -20.12 -10.83 8.09
CA GLY A 230 -20.96 -11.99 8.41
C GLY A 230 -21.93 -12.41 7.30
N ASP A 231 -22.38 -13.66 7.33
CA ASP A 231 -23.34 -14.20 6.34
C ASP A 231 -24.81 -13.87 6.67
N ALA A 232 -25.08 -13.42 7.89
CA ALA A 232 -26.43 -13.05 8.32
C ALA A 232 -26.77 -11.61 7.90
N GLU A 233 -28.05 -11.36 7.62
CA GLU A 233 -28.54 -9.98 7.46
C GLU A 233 -28.27 -9.14 8.72
N PRO A 234 -27.88 -7.86 8.59
CA PRO A 234 -27.83 -7.09 7.34
C PRO A 234 -26.51 -7.17 6.55
N GLY A 235 -25.55 -8.03 6.92
CA GLY A 235 -24.21 -8.12 6.31
C GLY A 235 -24.21 -8.22 4.78
N PRO A 236 -24.92 -9.19 4.16
CA PRO A 236 -25.07 -9.27 2.70
C PRO A 236 -25.63 -8.00 2.07
N THR A 237 -26.64 -7.37 2.68
CA THR A 237 -27.24 -6.13 2.21
C THR A 237 -26.23 -4.97 2.26
N LEU A 238 -25.47 -4.82 3.35
CA LEU A 238 -24.45 -3.78 3.49
C LEU A 238 -23.31 -3.95 2.47
N ARG A 239 -22.82 -5.18 2.25
CA ARG A 239 -21.78 -5.44 1.25
C ARG A 239 -22.26 -5.16 -0.18
N ALA A 240 -23.52 -5.50 -0.49
CA ALA A 240 -24.10 -5.17 -1.80
C ALA A 240 -24.22 -3.65 -1.99
N ARG A 241 -24.57 -2.92 -0.92
CA ARG A 241 -24.65 -1.46 -0.94
C ARG A 241 -23.26 -0.82 -1.13
N PHE A 242 -22.26 -1.30 -0.41
CA PHE A 242 -20.87 -0.90 -0.58
C PHE A 242 -20.35 -1.18 -2.00
N ALA A 243 -20.64 -2.36 -2.57
CA ALA A 243 -20.24 -2.70 -3.95
C ALA A 243 -20.89 -1.79 -5.00
N ALA A 244 -22.17 -1.40 -4.80
CA ALA A 244 -22.86 -0.46 -5.69
C ALA A 244 -22.26 0.95 -5.62
N MET A 245 -21.90 1.41 -4.42
CA MET A 245 -21.18 2.67 -4.21
C MET A 245 -19.80 2.64 -4.88
N ALA A 246 -19.05 1.55 -4.69
CA ALA A 246 -17.74 1.38 -5.30
C ALA A 246 -17.80 1.35 -6.84
N ALA A 247 -18.82 0.71 -7.41
CA ALA A 247 -19.07 0.73 -8.86
C ALA A 247 -19.40 2.14 -9.37
N HIS A 248 -20.12 2.95 -8.59
CA HIS A 248 -20.39 4.34 -8.96
C HIS A 248 -19.12 5.19 -9.01
N VAL A 249 -18.20 5.01 -8.07
CA VAL A 249 -16.87 5.64 -8.13
C VAL A 249 -16.12 5.17 -9.38
N ALA A 250 -16.09 3.87 -9.66
CA ALA A 250 -15.45 3.34 -10.87
C ALA A 250 -16.05 3.92 -12.16
N GLU A 251 -17.37 4.10 -12.23
CA GLU A 251 -18.05 4.76 -13.36
C GLU A 251 -17.61 6.22 -13.52
N ALA A 252 -17.49 6.96 -12.41
CA ALA A 252 -17.11 8.37 -12.43
C ALA A 252 -15.69 8.62 -12.97
N PHE A 253 -14.77 7.68 -12.73
CA PHE A 253 -13.37 7.76 -13.16
C PHE A 253 -13.03 6.90 -14.38
N ALA A 254 -14.03 6.24 -14.99
CA ALA A 254 -13.82 5.39 -16.14
C ALA A 254 -13.18 6.15 -17.32
N GLY A 255 -12.06 5.60 -17.83
CA GLY A 255 -11.30 6.19 -18.93
C GLY A 255 -10.35 7.33 -18.54
N ASP A 256 -10.23 7.68 -17.26
CA ASP A 256 -9.23 8.63 -16.79
C ASP A 256 -7.85 7.97 -16.67
N GLU A 257 -6.97 8.22 -17.64
CA GLU A 257 -5.61 7.63 -17.69
C GLU A 257 -4.68 8.05 -16.54
N ALA A 258 -5.07 9.01 -15.69
CA ALA A 258 -4.34 9.33 -14.46
C ALA A 258 -4.70 8.39 -13.30
N VAL A 259 -5.84 7.71 -13.37
CA VAL A 259 -6.23 6.71 -12.39
C VAL A 259 -5.51 5.40 -12.74
N PHE A 260 -4.72 4.89 -11.79
CA PHE A 260 -4.11 3.58 -11.91
C PHE A 260 -5.15 2.47 -11.78
N GLY A 261 -6.08 2.61 -10.84
CA GLY A 261 -7.08 1.61 -10.51
C GLY A 261 -7.80 1.87 -9.19
N TYR A 262 -8.62 0.91 -8.79
CA TYR A 262 -9.45 1.00 -7.59
C TYR A 262 -9.12 -0.13 -6.64
N GLU A 263 -8.96 0.16 -5.36
CA GLU A 263 -8.75 -0.84 -4.32
C GLU A 263 -10.04 -1.17 -3.59
N THR A 264 -10.35 -2.45 -3.43
CA THR A 264 -11.68 -2.90 -3.00
C THR A 264 -12.02 -2.53 -1.57
N PHE A 265 -11.04 -2.58 -0.65
CA PHE A 265 -11.24 -2.34 0.77
C PHE A 265 -9.89 -2.32 1.51
N ASN A 266 -9.61 -1.26 2.27
CA ASN A 266 -8.41 -1.17 3.11
C ASN A 266 -8.48 -2.10 4.33
N GLU A 267 -7.41 -2.86 4.55
CA GLU A 267 -7.16 -3.67 5.76
C GLU A 267 -8.39 -4.44 6.28
N PRO A 268 -8.99 -5.34 5.48
CA PRO A 268 -10.25 -5.98 5.84
C PRO A 268 -10.12 -6.91 7.06
N ILE A 269 -11.04 -6.76 8.02
CA ILE A 269 -11.12 -7.59 9.24
C ILE A 269 -12.18 -8.67 9.06
N GLY A 270 -11.74 -9.82 8.54
CA GLY A 270 -12.54 -11.04 8.41
C GLY A 270 -11.64 -12.26 8.27
N ASP A 271 -12.21 -13.46 8.18
CA ASP A 271 -11.45 -14.62 7.74
C ASP A 271 -11.18 -14.59 6.22
N PHE A 272 -10.33 -15.51 5.75
CA PHE A 272 -9.94 -15.56 4.33
C PHE A 272 -11.12 -15.65 3.37
N ASP A 273 -12.14 -16.47 3.68
CA ASP A 273 -13.29 -16.67 2.80
C ASP A 273 -14.21 -15.45 2.81
N GLN A 274 -14.37 -14.80 3.97
CA GLN A 274 -15.14 -13.56 4.11
C GLN A 274 -14.51 -12.41 3.30
N VAL A 275 -13.19 -12.24 3.42
CA VAL A 275 -12.45 -11.20 2.70
C VAL A 275 -12.44 -11.48 1.20
N ALA A 276 -12.16 -12.72 0.78
CA ALA A 276 -12.21 -13.10 -0.63
C ALA A 276 -13.59 -12.86 -1.26
N ARG A 277 -14.67 -13.15 -0.53
CA ARG A 277 -16.04 -12.89 -0.98
C ARG A 277 -16.31 -11.39 -1.18
N LEU A 278 -15.88 -10.54 -0.26
CA LEU A 278 -16.02 -9.09 -0.41
C LEU A 278 -15.24 -8.59 -1.61
N ASN A 279 -13.96 -8.96 -1.71
CA ASN A 279 -13.08 -8.54 -2.80
C ASN A 279 -13.65 -8.92 -4.17
N VAL A 280 -14.16 -10.14 -4.33
CA VAL A 280 -14.78 -10.58 -5.59
C VAL A 280 -16.07 -9.80 -5.87
N LEU A 281 -16.96 -9.64 -4.88
CA LEU A 281 -18.21 -8.91 -5.06
C LEU A 281 -17.98 -7.46 -5.52
N VAL A 282 -17.06 -6.76 -4.87
CA VAL A 282 -16.73 -5.36 -5.19
C VAL A 282 -16.02 -5.28 -6.53
N ALA A 283 -15.06 -6.17 -6.80
CA ALA A 283 -14.34 -6.21 -8.06
C ALA A 283 -15.26 -6.51 -9.27
N GLU A 284 -16.24 -7.40 -9.11
CA GLU A 284 -17.23 -7.68 -10.17
C GLU A 284 -18.06 -6.43 -10.47
N ALA A 285 -18.53 -5.72 -9.44
CA ALA A 285 -19.31 -4.50 -9.61
C ALA A 285 -18.49 -3.37 -10.26
N MET A 286 -17.25 -3.14 -9.80
CA MET A 286 -16.32 -2.19 -10.40
C MET A 286 -16.01 -2.54 -11.86
N ARG A 287 -15.79 -3.82 -12.16
CA ARG A 287 -15.46 -4.27 -13.53
C ARG A 287 -16.61 -4.09 -14.50
N GLU A 288 -17.86 -4.21 -14.03
CA GLU A 288 -19.05 -3.92 -14.84
C GLU A 288 -19.14 -2.43 -15.18
N ALA A 289 -18.84 -1.55 -14.22
CA ALA A 289 -18.83 -0.09 -14.41
C ALA A 289 -17.62 0.39 -15.25
N ASP A 290 -16.46 -0.23 -15.05
CA ASP A 290 -15.19 0.13 -15.68
C ASP A 290 -14.43 -1.11 -16.19
N PRO A 291 -14.45 -1.37 -17.51
CA PRO A 291 -13.78 -2.52 -18.10
C PRO A 291 -12.26 -2.33 -18.29
N ALA A 292 -11.70 -1.15 -18.03
CA ALA A 292 -10.34 -0.79 -18.42
C ALA A 292 -9.35 -0.75 -17.24
N HIS A 293 -9.75 -0.27 -16.07
CA HIS A 293 -8.79 -0.07 -14.98
C HIS A 293 -8.50 -1.34 -14.17
N PRO A 294 -7.26 -1.55 -13.69
CA PRO A 294 -6.91 -2.52 -12.64
C PRO A 294 -7.79 -2.42 -11.38
N ILE A 295 -7.99 -3.56 -10.71
CA ILE A 295 -8.70 -3.64 -9.42
C ILE A 295 -7.78 -4.29 -8.40
N LEU A 296 -7.43 -3.55 -7.35
CA LEU A 296 -6.56 -3.99 -6.27
C LEU A 296 -7.39 -4.59 -5.15
N PHE A 297 -6.85 -5.63 -4.50
CA PHE A 297 -7.53 -6.28 -3.38
C PHE A 297 -6.57 -6.75 -2.31
N GLU A 298 -6.99 -6.61 -1.06
CA GLU A 298 -6.18 -6.92 0.11
C GLU A 298 -6.50 -8.28 0.74
N PRO A 299 -5.53 -8.93 1.43
CA PRO A 299 -5.80 -10.07 2.30
C PRO A 299 -6.40 -9.66 3.66
N PRO A 300 -6.85 -10.61 4.49
CA PRO A 300 -7.16 -10.35 5.90
C PRO A 300 -5.98 -9.71 6.65
N VAL A 301 -6.15 -8.45 7.08
CA VAL A 301 -5.07 -7.65 7.66
C VAL A 301 -4.47 -8.27 8.92
N LEU A 302 -5.32 -8.75 9.83
CA LEU A 302 -4.86 -9.22 11.15
C LEU A 302 -3.93 -10.42 11.01
N GLN A 303 -4.33 -11.39 10.18
CA GLN A 303 -3.49 -12.54 9.88
C GLN A 303 -2.18 -12.10 9.22
N ARG A 304 -2.27 -11.17 8.26
CA ARG A 304 -1.13 -10.75 7.45
C ARG A 304 -0.09 -9.97 8.26
N ASN A 305 -0.49 -9.02 9.10
CA ASN A 305 0.43 -8.23 9.90
C ASN A 305 1.02 -9.04 11.06
N LEU A 306 0.26 -9.98 11.66
CA LEU A 306 0.76 -10.83 12.75
C LEU A 306 1.72 -11.94 12.29
N THR A 307 1.44 -12.57 11.14
CA THR A 307 2.12 -13.81 10.72
C THR A 307 3.01 -13.66 9.50
N ASP A 308 3.06 -12.45 8.92
CA ASP A 308 3.64 -12.15 7.62
C ASP A 308 3.01 -12.93 6.45
N ARG A 309 1.82 -13.53 6.63
CA ARG A 309 1.20 -14.44 5.65
C ARG A 309 -0.31 -14.31 5.60
N SER A 310 -0.88 -14.61 4.45
CA SER A 310 -2.31 -14.84 4.22
C SER A 310 -2.59 -16.29 3.85
N GLY A 311 -3.87 -16.65 3.77
CA GLY A 311 -4.31 -17.89 3.13
C GLY A 311 -3.92 -17.92 1.64
N LEU A 312 -3.67 -19.12 1.10
CA LEU A 312 -3.48 -19.31 -0.34
C LEU A 312 -4.82 -19.69 -0.97
N PRO A 313 -5.21 -19.05 -2.08
CA PRO A 313 -6.44 -19.40 -2.78
C PRO A 313 -6.35 -20.76 -3.46
N GLU A 314 -7.51 -21.41 -3.63
CA GLU A 314 -7.60 -22.65 -4.41
C GLU A 314 -7.59 -22.41 -5.93
N ALA A 315 -7.87 -21.18 -6.36
CA ALA A 315 -7.93 -20.78 -7.76
C ALA A 315 -7.47 -19.32 -7.93
N PRO A 316 -7.04 -18.91 -9.14
CA PRO A 316 -6.74 -17.52 -9.43
C PRO A 316 -7.91 -16.57 -9.15
N PHE A 317 -7.62 -15.28 -8.99
CA PHE A 317 -8.64 -14.27 -8.77
C PHE A 317 -9.61 -14.23 -9.97
N PRO A 318 -10.93 -14.32 -9.75
CA PRO A 318 -11.88 -14.59 -10.83
C PRO A 318 -12.16 -13.37 -11.72
N VAL A 319 -11.85 -12.15 -11.28
CA VAL A 319 -12.09 -10.91 -12.02
C VAL A 319 -10.82 -10.51 -12.77
N SER A 320 -10.95 -10.24 -14.08
CA SER A 320 -9.82 -9.81 -14.90
C SER A 320 -9.24 -8.49 -14.40
N GLY A 321 -7.91 -8.39 -14.40
CA GLY A 321 -7.22 -7.18 -13.94
C GLY A 321 -7.11 -7.05 -12.43
N GLY A 322 -7.34 -8.13 -11.68
CA GLY A 322 -7.01 -8.20 -10.27
C GLY A 322 -5.51 -7.95 -10.01
N VAL A 323 -5.23 -7.25 -8.92
CA VAL A 323 -3.89 -6.96 -8.40
C VAL A 323 -3.90 -7.29 -6.92
N TYR A 324 -3.00 -8.16 -6.47
CA TYR A 324 -2.90 -8.48 -5.06
C TYR A 324 -2.15 -7.37 -4.34
N ALA A 325 -2.78 -6.78 -3.32
CA ALA A 325 -2.31 -5.57 -2.66
C ALA A 325 -2.10 -5.70 -1.14
N PRO A 326 -1.20 -6.59 -0.66
CA PRO A 326 -0.98 -6.74 0.77
C PRO A 326 -0.20 -5.56 1.36
N HIS A 327 -0.35 -5.36 2.67
CA HIS A 327 0.55 -4.52 3.45
C HIS A 327 1.74 -5.32 3.98
N ILE A 328 2.93 -4.69 4.05
CA ILE A 328 4.15 -5.31 4.58
C ILE A 328 4.72 -4.46 5.73
N TYR A 329 4.19 -4.72 6.92
CA TYR A 329 4.62 -4.12 8.19
C TYR A 329 5.42 -5.07 9.08
N THR A 330 6.17 -6.01 8.48
CA THR A 330 6.97 -7.01 9.20
C THR A 330 7.80 -6.36 10.31
N LEU A 331 7.52 -6.72 11.57
CA LEU A 331 8.12 -6.17 12.81
C LEU A 331 7.80 -4.71 13.16
N ALA A 332 7.16 -3.94 12.27
CA ALA A 332 6.84 -2.53 12.55
C ALA A 332 5.87 -2.43 13.73
N PHE A 333 4.79 -3.19 13.64
CA PHE A 333 3.74 -3.21 14.66
C PHE A 333 4.01 -4.22 15.78
N PHE A 334 4.32 -5.47 15.45
CA PHE A 334 4.38 -6.57 16.45
C PHE A 334 5.79 -7.04 16.80
N GLY A 335 6.82 -6.35 16.34
CA GLY A 335 8.20 -6.67 16.72
C GLY A 335 8.48 -6.25 18.15
N SER A 336 9.07 -7.11 18.97
CA SER A 336 9.67 -6.67 20.23
C SER A 336 10.95 -5.88 19.97
N ASP A 337 11.37 -5.00 20.89
CA ASP A 337 12.61 -4.24 20.72
C ASP A 337 13.82 -5.12 20.47
N ALA A 338 13.93 -6.27 21.14
CA ALA A 338 14.98 -7.24 20.87
C ALA A 338 14.95 -7.77 19.41
N GLN A 339 13.77 -7.98 18.83
CA GLN A 339 13.63 -8.33 17.41
C GLN A 339 13.97 -7.15 16.50
N ARG A 340 13.57 -5.93 16.87
CA ARG A 340 13.87 -4.69 16.11
C ARG A 340 15.36 -4.35 16.14
N GLU A 341 16.06 -4.61 17.23
CA GLU A 341 17.50 -4.45 17.35
C GLU A 341 18.27 -5.47 16.50
N SER A 342 17.75 -6.69 16.38
CA SER A 342 18.46 -7.82 15.78
C SER A 342 17.96 -8.27 14.41
N PHE A 343 16.96 -7.60 13.81
CA PHE A 343 16.44 -8.04 12.51
C PHE A 343 17.53 -8.09 11.45
N THR A 344 17.39 -9.07 10.57
CA THR A 344 18.25 -9.26 9.40
C THR A 344 17.40 -9.12 8.14
N ARG A 345 18.08 -9.05 7.00
CA ARG A 345 17.41 -9.15 5.69
C ARG A 345 16.54 -10.40 5.59
N ALA A 346 17.02 -11.55 6.08
CA ALA A 346 16.26 -12.80 6.05
C ALA A 346 14.98 -12.72 6.90
N SER A 347 15.05 -12.05 8.06
CA SER A 347 13.88 -11.85 8.94
C SER A 347 12.76 -11.09 8.22
N LEU A 348 13.11 -10.00 7.52
CA LEU A 348 12.17 -9.16 6.75
C LEU A 348 11.73 -9.83 5.43
N ARG A 349 12.61 -10.60 4.80
CA ARG A 349 12.35 -11.27 3.52
C ARG A 349 11.14 -12.20 3.57
N ARG A 350 10.81 -12.75 4.74
CA ARG A 350 9.69 -13.69 4.92
C ARG A 350 8.35 -13.09 4.47
N GLY A 351 8.06 -11.84 4.81
CA GLY A 351 6.82 -11.16 4.41
C GLY A 351 6.76 -10.83 2.91
N HIS A 352 7.89 -10.57 2.27
CA HIS A 352 7.92 -10.34 0.83
C HIS A 352 7.77 -11.64 0.05
N LEU A 353 8.44 -12.70 0.52
CA LEU A 353 8.37 -14.01 -0.12
C LEU A 353 6.94 -14.56 -0.08
N SER A 354 6.24 -14.46 1.06
CA SER A 354 4.85 -14.86 1.16
C SER A 354 3.94 -14.01 0.28
N ALA A 355 4.10 -12.68 0.29
CA ALA A 355 3.32 -11.80 -0.58
C ALA A 355 3.49 -12.14 -2.07
N ALA A 356 4.71 -12.44 -2.52
CA ALA A 356 4.97 -12.87 -3.89
C ALA A 356 4.35 -14.24 -4.21
N GLN A 357 4.39 -15.19 -3.26
CA GLN A 357 3.75 -16.51 -3.40
C GLN A 357 2.23 -16.41 -3.43
N GLU A 358 1.65 -15.51 -2.63
CA GLU A 358 0.22 -15.23 -2.58
C GLU A 358 -0.25 -14.59 -3.90
N ALA A 359 0.45 -13.56 -4.40
CA ALA A 359 0.17 -12.95 -5.70
C ALA A 359 0.23 -13.99 -6.84
N LEU A 360 1.22 -14.87 -6.81
CA LEU A 360 1.36 -16.00 -7.73
C LEU A 360 0.16 -16.96 -7.67
N ALA A 361 -0.30 -17.30 -6.48
CA ALA A 361 -1.43 -18.20 -6.29
C ALA A 361 -2.74 -17.55 -6.77
N TRP A 362 -2.90 -16.25 -6.58
CA TRP A 362 -3.98 -15.46 -7.15
C TRP A 362 -3.85 -15.25 -8.67
N GLY A 363 -2.68 -15.48 -9.26
CA GLY A 363 -2.42 -15.27 -10.68
C GLY A 363 -2.39 -13.80 -11.07
N THR A 364 -1.99 -12.92 -10.16
CA THR A 364 -2.00 -11.45 -10.32
C THR A 364 -0.61 -10.85 -10.15
N PRO A 365 -0.39 -9.59 -10.58
CA PRO A 365 0.71 -8.77 -10.10
C PRO A 365 0.65 -8.52 -8.60
N LEU A 366 1.78 -8.08 -8.05
CA LEU A 366 1.94 -7.63 -6.66
C LEU A 366 2.17 -6.12 -6.61
N LEU A 367 1.38 -5.42 -5.81
CA LEU A 367 1.61 -4.02 -5.42
C LEU A 367 1.45 -3.91 -3.91
N VAL A 368 2.51 -3.63 -3.17
CA VAL A 368 2.41 -3.46 -1.72
C VAL A 368 1.69 -2.13 -1.42
N GLY A 369 0.44 -2.20 -0.96
CA GLY A 369 -0.41 -1.02 -0.73
C GLY A 369 0.15 -0.10 0.36
N GLU A 370 0.74 -0.70 1.39
CA GLU A 370 1.40 0.02 2.47
C GLU A 370 2.62 -0.71 3.03
N TRP A 371 3.59 0.10 3.43
CA TRP A 371 4.73 -0.27 4.25
C TRP A 371 5.27 1.00 4.92
N GLY A 372 6.00 0.85 6.00
CA GLY A 372 6.58 1.98 6.72
C GLY A 372 7.25 1.56 8.01
N TRP A 373 7.85 2.53 8.67
CA TRP A 373 8.48 2.42 9.99
C TRP A 373 8.52 3.78 10.66
N ASP A 374 8.42 3.82 11.99
CA ASP A 374 8.66 5.04 12.75
C ASP A 374 10.06 5.63 12.39
N PRO A 375 10.15 6.85 11.85
CA PRO A 375 11.42 7.44 11.43
C PRO A 375 12.47 7.55 12.53
N ASP A 376 12.02 7.66 13.79
CA ASP A 376 12.86 7.72 14.99
C ASP A 376 13.02 6.34 15.68
N GLY A 377 12.34 5.31 15.14
CA GLY A 377 12.35 3.96 15.67
C GLY A 377 13.68 3.21 15.52
N ILE A 378 13.81 2.11 16.26
CA ILE A 378 15.02 1.27 16.31
C ILE A 378 15.46 0.88 14.90
N ARG A 379 16.70 1.26 14.54
CA ARG A 379 17.35 0.92 13.26
C ARG A 379 16.53 1.29 12.01
N ALA A 380 15.80 2.42 12.06
CA ALA A 380 14.98 2.89 10.94
C ALA A 380 15.71 2.91 9.59
N ASP A 381 16.94 3.44 9.52
CA ASP A 381 17.73 3.48 8.27
C ASP A 381 17.94 2.08 7.66
N ASP A 382 18.26 1.08 8.50
CA ASP A 382 18.42 -0.30 8.04
C ASP A 382 17.10 -0.89 7.56
N TYR A 383 15.99 -0.59 8.24
CA TYR A 383 14.68 -1.09 7.86
C TYR A 383 14.26 -0.54 6.49
N TYR A 384 14.32 0.78 6.30
CA TYR A 384 13.97 1.43 5.03
C TYR A 384 14.84 0.95 3.87
N ARG A 385 16.15 0.77 4.09
CA ARG A 385 17.07 0.24 3.10
C ARG A 385 16.74 -1.21 2.74
N LEU A 386 16.59 -2.09 3.73
CA LEU A 386 16.35 -3.51 3.49
C LEU A 386 14.96 -3.78 2.91
N GLN A 387 13.92 -3.04 3.30
CA GLN A 387 12.59 -3.15 2.70
C GLN A 387 12.65 -2.81 1.21
N GLN A 388 13.32 -1.72 0.83
CA GLN A 388 13.47 -1.36 -0.59
C GLN A 388 14.33 -2.37 -1.37
N ASP A 389 15.40 -2.89 -0.77
CA ASP A 389 16.19 -3.99 -1.36
C ASP A 389 15.33 -5.25 -1.61
N LEU A 390 14.34 -5.50 -0.76
CA LEU A 390 13.40 -6.61 -0.90
C LEU A 390 12.33 -6.31 -1.94
N HIS A 391 11.76 -5.10 -1.97
CA HIS A 391 10.86 -4.69 -3.04
C HIS A 391 11.52 -4.81 -4.42
N ASP A 392 12.81 -4.45 -4.53
CA ASP A 392 13.61 -4.62 -5.73
C ASP A 392 13.86 -6.10 -6.06
N GLU A 393 14.12 -6.95 -5.06
CA GLU A 393 14.30 -8.40 -5.26
C GLU A 393 13.04 -9.05 -5.84
N PHE A 394 11.87 -8.72 -5.30
CA PHE A 394 10.58 -9.33 -5.67
C PHE A 394 9.84 -8.56 -6.77
N GLY A 395 10.44 -7.49 -7.29
CA GLY A 395 9.86 -6.64 -8.31
C GLY A 395 8.50 -6.04 -7.98
N ALA A 396 8.28 -5.76 -6.69
CA ALA A 396 7.04 -5.21 -6.19
C ALA A 396 6.96 -3.71 -6.45
N SER A 397 5.84 -3.28 -7.03
CA SER A 397 5.39 -1.89 -6.90
C SER A 397 4.91 -1.64 -5.48
N THR A 398 4.97 -0.41 -4.98
CA THR A 398 4.74 -0.12 -3.55
C THR A 398 4.17 1.27 -3.33
N ALA A 399 3.38 1.48 -2.27
CA ALA A 399 3.11 2.80 -1.72
C ALA A 399 3.58 2.89 -0.24
N LEU A 400 4.39 3.90 0.07
CA LEU A 400 4.89 4.18 1.43
C LEU A 400 3.79 4.85 2.27
N TRP A 401 3.63 4.46 3.53
CA TRP A 401 2.83 5.21 4.51
C TRP A 401 3.74 6.18 5.28
N LEU A 402 3.64 7.51 5.12
CA LEU A 402 2.77 8.31 4.24
C LEU A 402 3.41 9.67 3.88
N TRP A 403 2.72 10.50 3.09
CA TRP A 403 3.24 11.80 2.60
C TRP A 403 3.36 12.83 3.73
N LYS A 404 2.22 13.33 4.21
CA LYS A 404 2.10 14.32 5.29
C LYS A 404 1.15 13.77 6.35
N GLU A 405 1.44 14.07 7.60
CA GLU A 405 0.52 13.78 8.70
C GLU A 405 0.65 14.82 9.81
N ARG A 406 -0.46 15.08 10.48
CA ARG A 406 -0.52 15.87 11.70
C ARG A 406 -1.40 15.10 12.69
N SER A 407 -0.90 13.95 13.10
CA SER A 407 -1.58 12.97 13.95
C SER A 407 -0.73 12.65 15.17
N GLN A 408 -1.16 11.67 15.96
CA GLN A 408 -0.40 11.06 17.05
C GLN A 408 0.94 10.45 16.61
N GLY A 409 1.12 10.16 15.32
CA GLY A 409 2.34 9.56 14.76
C GLY A 409 3.30 10.55 14.10
N ARG A 410 4.48 10.04 13.71
CA ARG A 410 5.53 10.80 13.00
C ARG A 410 6.19 10.03 11.82
N TRP A 411 5.43 9.15 11.14
CA TRP A 411 5.75 8.35 9.96
C TRP A 411 5.95 9.12 8.64
N GLY A 412 5.37 10.31 8.52
CA GLY A 412 5.34 11.06 7.26
C GLY A 412 6.69 11.56 6.74
N LEU A 413 6.76 11.97 5.47
CA LEU A 413 7.93 12.62 4.87
C LEU A 413 8.11 14.08 5.31
N PHE A 414 7.09 14.65 5.95
CA PHE A 414 7.08 16.03 6.41
C PHE A 414 6.80 16.10 7.91
N GLU A 415 7.18 17.22 8.51
CA GLU A 415 6.79 17.62 9.84
C GLU A 415 5.99 18.92 9.78
N TYR A 416 5.10 19.11 10.75
CA TYR A 416 4.31 20.33 10.89
C TYR A 416 4.74 21.08 12.15
N ASP A 417 4.98 22.38 12.00
CA ASP A 417 5.25 23.29 13.12
C ASP A 417 3.97 24.06 13.45
N ASP A 418 3.35 23.74 14.60
CA ASP A 418 2.12 24.40 15.07
C ASP A 418 2.30 25.90 15.37
N ALA A 419 3.51 26.36 15.69
CA ALA A 419 3.75 27.77 16.01
C ALA A 419 3.82 28.65 14.75
N SER A 420 4.34 28.10 13.66
CA SER A 420 4.43 28.79 12.37
C SER A 420 3.33 28.40 11.38
N GLU A 421 2.58 27.33 11.68
CA GLU A 421 1.57 26.71 10.81
C GLU A 421 2.15 26.26 9.46
N THR A 422 3.40 25.77 9.46
CA THR A 422 4.12 25.40 8.23
C THR A 422 4.55 23.94 8.21
N TRP A 423 4.62 23.39 6.98
CA TRP A 423 5.18 22.07 6.72
C TRP A 423 6.64 22.19 6.26
N SER A 424 7.51 21.36 6.82
CA SER A 424 8.89 21.17 6.35
C SER A 424 9.17 19.71 6.03
N GLU A 425 10.01 19.47 5.03
CA GLU A 425 10.50 18.12 4.73
C GLU A 425 11.38 17.61 5.88
N ARG A 426 11.29 16.30 6.13
CA ARG A 426 12.19 15.56 7.02
C ARG A 426 13.39 15.06 6.22
N PRO A 427 14.58 15.67 6.33
CA PRO A 427 15.69 15.38 5.42
C PRO A 427 16.12 13.90 5.43
N GLU A 428 16.07 13.25 6.58
CA GLU A 428 16.36 11.83 6.76
C GLU A 428 15.37 10.93 6.00
N MET A 429 14.08 11.25 6.04
CA MET A 429 13.05 10.52 5.30
C MET A 429 13.17 10.74 3.79
N ILE A 430 13.43 11.98 3.36
CA ILE A 430 13.70 12.30 1.96
C ILE A 430 14.91 11.50 1.45
N ALA A 431 15.99 11.42 2.22
CA ALA A 431 17.17 10.64 1.85
C ALA A 431 16.87 9.12 1.75
N ARG A 432 16.01 8.58 2.64
CA ARG A 432 15.64 7.15 2.65
C ARG A 432 14.86 6.73 1.39
N VAL A 433 14.02 7.61 0.83
CA VAL A 433 13.12 7.27 -0.28
C VAL A 433 13.66 7.67 -1.67
N THR A 434 14.66 8.55 -1.71
CA THR A 434 15.26 9.05 -2.97
C THR A 434 16.36 8.12 -3.50
N ARG A 435 15.96 6.92 -3.90
CA ARG A 435 16.87 5.86 -4.37
C ARG A 435 16.77 5.58 -5.88
N PRO A 436 17.91 5.41 -6.61
CA PRO A 436 17.91 5.02 -8.02
C PRO A 436 17.20 3.70 -8.29
N ARG A 437 16.45 3.61 -9.40
CA ARG A 437 15.70 2.41 -9.79
C ARG A 437 15.26 2.44 -11.26
N PRO A 438 14.93 1.29 -11.87
CA PRO A 438 14.10 1.28 -13.07
C PRO A 438 12.66 1.74 -12.77
N GLU A 439 12.11 2.61 -13.61
CA GLU A 439 10.67 2.93 -13.62
C GLU A 439 9.94 2.17 -14.73
N ARG A 440 10.55 2.07 -15.91
CA ARG A 440 10.03 1.33 -17.08
C ARG A 440 11.15 0.51 -17.70
N ILE A 441 10.91 -0.75 -18.02
CA ILE A 441 11.93 -1.68 -18.54
C ILE A 441 11.50 -2.14 -19.93
N ALA A 442 12.37 -1.97 -20.94
CA ALA A 442 12.12 -2.34 -22.34
C ALA A 442 12.25 -3.86 -22.60
N GLY A 443 11.71 -4.66 -21.69
CA GLY A 443 11.75 -6.12 -21.72
C GLY A 443 11.36 -6.74 -20.38
N TRP A 444 11.50 -8.06 -20.30
CA TRP A 444 11.18 -8.83 -19.09
C TRP A 444 12.30 -8.72 -18.06
N PRO A 445 12.08 -8.14 -16.87
CA PRO A 445 13.12 -8.00 -15.88
C PRO A 445 13.60 -9.36 -15.37
N GLU A 446 14.92 -9.53 -15.29
CA GLU A 446 15.52 -10.68 -14.63
C GLU A 446 15.97 -10.31 -13.22
N THR A 447 16.68 -9.18 -13.10
CA THR A 447 17.21 -8.70 -11.82
C THR A 447 17.52 -7.21 -11.89
N TRP A 448 17.32 -6.47 -10.81
CA TRP A 448 18.01 -5.19 -10.58
C TRP A 448 18.42 -5.05 -9.13
N ARG A 449 19.35 -4.13 -8.87
CA ARG A 449 19.83 -3.79 -7.53
C ARG A 449 20.50 -2.43 -7.55
N TRP A 450 20.17 -1.61 -6.56
CA TRP A 450 21.00 -0.47 -6.17
C TRP A 450 21.97 -0.90 -5.07
N ASP A 451 23.25 -0.59 -5.27
CA ASP A 451 24.30 -0.75 -4.28
C ASP A 451 24.76 0.64 -3.83
N ASP A 452 24.38 1.01 -2.62
CA ASP A 452 24.61 2.36 -2.10
C ASP A 452 26.09 2.64 -1.83
N GLU A 453 26.84 1.62 -1.40
CA GLU A 453 28.29 1.72 -1.12
C GLU A 453 29.08 1.91 -2.43
N ALA A 454 28.72 1.16 -3.47
CA ALA A 454 29.31 1.32 -4.80
C ALA A 454 28.78 2.56 -5.56
N GLY A 455 27.63 3.09 -5.15
CA GLY A 455 26.95 4.17 -5.87
C GLY A 455 26.44 3.72 -7.26
N GLU A 456 26.01 2.47 -7.38
CA GLU A 456 25.75 1.79 -8.65
C GLU A 456 24.36 1.11 -8.70
N LEU A 457 23.59 1.41 -9.74
CA LEU A 457 22.36 0.69 -10.12
C LEU A 457 22.69 -0.28 -11.25
N SER A 458 22.42 -1.57 -11.03
CA SER A 458 22.49 -2.61 -12.07
C SER A 458 21.10 -3.12 -12.40
N LEU A 459 20.83 -3.33 -13.70
CA LEU A 459 19.59 -3.88 -14.22
C LEU A 459 19.92 -4.87 -15.34
N ARG A 460 19.34 -6.08 -15.28
CA ARG A 460 19.39 -7.09 -16.34
C ARG A 460 17.98 -7.51 -16.71
N TYR A 461 17.72 -7.63 -18.01
CA TYR A 461 16.42 -8.00 -18.55
C TYR A 461 16.56 -8.68 -19.92
N ALA A 462 15.57 -9.50 -20.24
CA ALA A 462 15.39 -10.05 -21.58
C ALA A 462 14.59 -9.05 -22.42
N GLY A 463 15.25 -8.40 -23.37
CA GLY A 463 14.67 -7.40 -24.25
C GLY A 463 13.64 -7.99 -25.23
N ASP A 464 12.64 -7.18 -25.54
CA ASP A 464 11.54 -7.52 -26.43
C ASP A 464 11.65 -6.71 -27.74
N ALA A 465 11.70 -7.39 -28.88
CA ALA A 465 11.79 -6.74 -30.19
C ALA A 465 10.53 -5.93 -30.56
N ALA A 466 9.39 -6.20 -29.92
CA ALA A 466 8.17 -5.42 -30.10
C ALA A 466 8.19 -4.08 -29.34
N VAL A 467 9.04 -3.95 -28.32
CA VAL A 467 9.12 -2.76 -27.48
C VAL A 467 10.19 -1.82 -28.05
N THR A 468 9.74 -0.74 -28.69
CA THR A 468 10.65 0.27 -29.27
C THR A 468 10.93 1.45 -28.34
N ALA A 469 10.13 1.62 -27.29
CA ALA A 469 10.34 2.66 -26.30
C ALA A 469 11.56 2.31 -25.41
N PRO A 470 12.35 3.31 -24.96
CA PRO A 470 13.53 3.05 -24.16
C PRO A 470 13.16 2.59 -22.74
N THR A 471 14.10 1.89 -22.11
CA THR A 471 14.13 1.71 -20.65
C THR A 471 14.24 3.09 -20.00
N VAL A 472 13.54 3.30 -18.89
CA VAL A 472 13.53 4.54 -18.12
C VAL A 472 14.00 4.25 -16.71
N LEU A 473 15.01 4.98 -16.27
CA LEU A 473 15.50 4.95 -14.89
C LEU A 473 15.04 6.23 -14.17
N TYR A 474 14.71 6.12 -12.89
CA TYR A 474 14.76 7.25 -11.97
C TYR A 474 16.15 7.34 -11.38
N LEU A 475 16.83 8.47 -11.62
CA LEU A 475 18.10 8.80 -10.98
C LEU A 475 17.90 10.10 -10.16
N PRO A 476 18.14 10.09 -8.84
CA PRO A 476 18.03 11.29 -8.01
C PRO A 476 19.08 12.33 -8.40
N GLU A 477 18.84 13.59 -8.05
CA GLU A 477 19.82 14.66 -8.21
C GLU A 477 21.04 14.38 -7.31
N LEU A 478 22.24 14.63 -7.84
CA LEU A 478 23.48 14.49 -7.09
C LEU A 478 23.93 15.87 -6.60
N PRO A 479 24.32 16.03 -5.32
CA PRO A 479 24.87 17.30 -4.83
C PRO A 479 26.11 17.73 -5.62
N GLU A 480 26.95 16.76 -5.99
CA GLU A 480 28.14 16.93 -6.84
C GLU A 480 28.26 15.74 -7.78
N GLY A 481 28.88 15.95 -8.95
CA GLY A 481 29.13 14.88 -9.92
C GLY A 481 28.03 14.72 -10.97
N ARG A 482 28.00 13.57 -11.63
CA ARG A 482 27.00 13.22 -12.63
C ARG A 482 26.74 11.72 -12.65
N TRP A 483 25.67 11.32 -13.32
CA TRP A 483 25.43 9.92 -13.62
C TRP A 483 26.17 9.53 -14.91
N SER A 484 26.88 8.41 -14.88
CA SER A 484 27.29 7.69 -16.08
C SER A 484 26.36 6.50 -16.30
N VAL A 485 26.02 6.23 -17.56
CA VAL A 485 25.16 5.09 -17.91
C VAL A 485 25.83 4.25 -18.99
N ARG A 486 25.75 2.94 -18.84
CA ARG A 486 26.22 1.94 -19.79
C ARG A 486 25.09 0.99 -20.19
N CYS A 487 25.10 0.57 -21.45
CA CYS A 487 24.30 -0.51 -21.99
C CYS A 487 25.25 -1.58 -22.52
N ASP A 488 25.14 -2.80 -22.02
CA ASP A 488 25.97 -3.94 -22.42
C ASP A 488 27.48 -3.63 -22.37
N GLY A 489 27.87 -2.89 -21.32
CA GLY A 489 29.24 -2.45 -21.06
C GLY A 489 29.71 -1.22 -21.85
N ALA A 490 28.96 -0.78 -22.87
CA ALA A 490 29.26 0.40 -23.67
C ALA A 490 28.65 1.67 -23.05
N PRO A 491 29.38 2.80 -22.97
CA PRO A 491 28.81 4.06 -22.48
C PRO A 491 27.71 4.57 -23.40
N VAL A 492 26.66 5.13 -22.80
CA VAL A 492 25.51 5.70 -23.50
C VAL A 492 25.33 7.15 -23.05
N GLU A 493 25.21 8.05 -24.02
CA GLU A 493 24.87 9.45 -23.74
C GLU A 493 23.41 9.54 -23.31
N VAL A 494 23.17 10.08 -22.13
CA VAL A 494 21.84 10.20 -21.54
C VAL A 494 21.65 11.59 -20.93
N SER A 495 20.39 12.01 -20.80
CA SER A 495 20.02 13.25 -20.12
C SER A 495 19.02 12.95 -19.00
N ARG A 496 19.30 13.46 -17.80
CA ARG A 496 18.36 13.48 -16.68
C ARG A 496 17.39 14.64 -16.84
N GLU A 497 16.09 14.36 -16.86
CA GLU A 497 15.05 15.38 -16.76
C GLU A 497 15.03 15.95 -15.33
N PRO A 498 15.34 17.24 -15.12
CA PRO A 498 15.51 17.77 -13.77
C PRO A 498 14.27 17.64 -12.88
N ALA A 499 13.09 17.86 -13.45
CA ALA A 499 11.82 17.88 -12.73
C ALA A 499 11.33 16.50 -12.26
N THR A 500 11.79 15.41 -12.90
CA THR A 500 11.27 14.06 -12.63
C THR A 500 12.35 13.06 -12.25
N GLY A 501 13.63 13.42 -12.46
CA GLY A 501 14.77 12.51 -12.34
C GLY A 501 14.83 11.41 -13.40
N ARG A 502 13.96 11.45 -14.40
CA ARG A 502 13.88 10.40 -15.42
C ARG A 502 15.04 10.46 -16.39
N VAL A 503 15.55 9.28 -16.73
CA VAL A 503 16.63 9.07 -17.70
C VAL A 503 16.19 7.98 -18.67
N GLU A 504 16.01 8.35 -19.93
CA GLU A 504 15.76 7.39 -21.00
C GLU A 504 17.08 6.75 -21.46
N VAL A 505 17.15 5.43 -21.40
CA VAL A 505 18.32 4.63 -21.76
C VAL A 505 18.01 3.88 -23.05
N PRO A 506 18.64 4.23 -24.19
CA PRO A 506 18.48 3.51 -25.46
C PRO A 506 19.24 2.17 -25.43
N CYS A 507 18.76 1.27 -24.58
CA CYS A 507 19.19 -0.10 -24.42
C CYS A 507 17.93 -0.95 -24.61
N GLY A 508 17.87 -1.75 -25.67
CA GLY A 508 16.68 -2.49 -26.05
C GLY A 508 16.87 -3.23 -27.37
N GLY A 509 15.81 -3.92 -27.80
CA GLY A 509 15.87 -4.92 -28.87
C GLY A 509 15.83 -6.35 -28.34
N PRO A 510 15.95 -7.37 -29.21
CA PRO A 510 15.90 -8.75 -28.78
C PRO A 510 17.22 -9.19 -28.11
N GLY A 511 17.11 -9.97 -27.04
CA GLY A 511 18.26 -10.60 -26.38
C GLY A 511 18.39 -10.20 -24.91
N SER A 512 19.48 -10.60 -24.27
CA SER A 512 19.78 -10.17 -22.90
C SER A 512 20.44 -8.80 -22.94
N HIS A 513 19.99 -7.89 -22.08
CA HIS A 513 20.58 -6.56 -21.91
C HIS A 513 20.97 -6.31 -20.45
N GLU A 514 22.05 -5.57 -20.25
CA GLU A 514 22.52 -5.07 -18.97
C GLU A 514 22.64 -3.55 -19.02
N VAL A 515 21.95 -2.87 -18.10
CA VAL A 515 22.05 -1.42 -17.88
C VAL A 515 22.74 -1.19 -16.54
N LEU A 516 23.73 -0.31 -16.57
CA LEU A 516 24.53 0.09 -15.41
C LEU A 516 24.52 1.61 -15.29
N ALA A 517 24.09 2.15 -14.16
CA ALA A 517 24.13 3.57 -13.87
C ALA A 517 24.95 3.82 -12.59
N ALA A 518 25.99 4.64 -12.68
CA ALA A 518 26.93 4.88 -11.56
C ALA A 518 27.16 6.39 -11.34
N ARG A 519 27.35 6.77 -10.08
CA ARG A 519 27.76 8.12 -9.67
C ARG A 519 29.23 8.36 -10.07
N GLU A 520 29.53 9.44 -10.78
CA GLU A 520 30.90 9.88 -11.17
C GLU A 520 31.39 11.10 -10.41
#